data_AF-A0A3N5WA69-F1
#
_entry.id   AF-A0A3N5WA69-F1
#
_cell.length_a   1.000
_cell.length_b   1.000
_cell.length_c   1.000
_cell.angle_alpha   90.00
_cell.angle_beta   90.00
_cell.angle_gamma   90.00
#
_symmetry.space_group_name_H-M   'P 1'
#
loop_
_entity.id
_entity.type
_entity.pdbx_description
1 polymer ?
#
loop_
_entity_poly.entity_id
_entity_poly.type
_entity_poly.pdbx_seq_one_letter_code
_entity_poly.pdbx_strand_id
1 'polypeptide(L)' 'GRGPRSHIITDLNQDWGESETCTLCGKCVQSCPTGALFHRGSTAGEMQRDRERVGNLVIARETKQWNV' A
#
# COMPACT_ATOMS: atom_id res chain seq x y z
N GLY A 1 -13.14 -0.59 12.86
CA GLY A 1 -14.08 0.00 13.85
C GLY A 1 -14.27 1.49 13.60
N ARG A 2 -15.24 2.13 14.26
CA ARG A 2 -15.41 3.60 14.25
C ARG A 2 -15.02 4.17 15.61
N GLY A 3 -14.53 5.40 15.64
CA GLY A 3 -14.08 6.07 16.86
C GLY A 3 -12.56 6.24 16.96
N PRO A 4 -12.05 6.91 17.99
CA PRO A 4 -10.64 7.32 18.10
C PRO A 4 -9.66 6.15 18.28
N ARG A 5 -10.16 4.95 18.60
CA ARG A 5 -9.36 3.71 18.70
C ARG A 5 -9.47 2.84 17.44
N SER A 6 -9.92 3.42 16.32
CA SER A 6 -9.89 2.69 15.05
C SER A 6 -8.46 2.61 14.54
N HIS A 7 -8.07 1.44 14.06
CA HIS A 7 -6.77 1.19 13.47
C HIS A 7 -6.94 0.59 12.09
N ILE A 8 -5.98 0.85 11.21
CA ILE A 8 -5.85 0.18 9.92
C ILE A 8 -5.27 -1.20 10.19
N ILE A 9 -5.92 -2.23 9.65
CA ILE A 9 -5.45 -3.61 9.69
C ILE A 9 -5.48 -4.20 8.28
N THR A 10 -4.73 -5.26 8.05
CA THR A 10 -4.78 -6.08 6.83
C THR A 10 -5.53 -7.37 7.06
N ASP A 11 -6.47 -7.69 6.17
CA ASP A 11 -7.39 -8.82 6.28
C ASP A 11 -7.87 -9.06 7.72
N LEU A 12 -7.46 -10.15 8.35
CA LEU A 12 -7.80 -10.55 9.71
C LEU A 12 -6.72 -10.16 10.73
N ASN A 13 -6.15 -8.95 10.59
CA ASN A 13 -5.06 -8.43 11.41
C ASN A 13 -3.77 -9.27 11.31
N GLN A 14 -3.50 -9.79 10.13
CA GLN A 14 -2.23 -10.45 9.78
C GLN A 14 -1.23 -9.44 9.25
N ASP A 15 0.04 -9.82 9.18
CA ASP A 15 1.07 -8.94 8.65
C ASP A 15 0.83 -8.61 7.17
N TRP A 16 1.07 -7.36 6.76
CA TRP A 16 0.76 -6.85 5.42
C TRP A 16 1.34 -7.69 4.26
N GLY A 17 2.51 -8.30 4.47
CA GLY A 17 3.18 -9.14 3.47
C GLY A 17 2.73 -10.60 3.45
N GLU A 18 2.08 -11.05 4.52
CA GLU A 18 1.52 -12.41 4.63
C GLU A 18 0.05 -12.47 4.21
N SER A 19 -0.53 -11.31 3.88
CA SER A 19 -1.90 -11.20 3.45
C SER A 19 -2.14 -11.85 2.09
N GLU A 20 -3.05 -12.84 2.04
CA GLU A 20 -3.41 -13.54 0.81
C GLU A 20 -4.00 -12.60 -0.26
N THR A 21 -4.64 -11.50 0.17
CA THR A 21 -5.20 -10.50 -0.73
C THR A 21 -4.20 -9.42 -1.13
N CYS A 22 -3.04 -9.36 -0.47
CA CYS A 22 -1.98 -8.42 -0.79
C CYS A 22 -1.25 -8.84 -2.07
N THR A 23 -1.32 -7.99 -3.09
CA THR A 23 -0.62 -8.22 -4.36
C THR A 23 0.81 -7.68 -4.39
N LEU A 24 1.33 -7.23 -3.24
CA LEU A 24 2.62 -6.54 -3.12
C LEU A 24 2.77 -5.31 -4.03
N CYS A 25 1.66 -4.76 -4.54
CA CYS A 25 1.67 -3.64 -5.49
C CYS A 25 2.27 -2.35 -4.89
N GLY A 26 2.33 -2.23 -3.57
CA GLY A 26 2.92 -1.08 -2.86
C GLY A 26 2.04 0.18 -2.87
N LYS A 27 0.80 0.12 -3.38
CA LYS A 27 -0.11 1.27 -3.42
C LYS A 27 -0.36 1.88 -2.05
N CYS A 28 -0.57 1.04 -1.03
CA CYS A 28 -0.84 1.49 0.34
C CYS A 28 0.31 2.35 0.89
N VAL A 29 1.54 1.91 0.68
CA VAL A 29 2.77 2.66 0.98
C VAL A 29 2.76 3.98 0.20
N GLN A 30 2.73 3.96 -1.13
CA GLN A 30 2.82 5.20 -1.93
C GLN A 30 1.72 6.24 -1.65
N SER A 31 0.50 5.76 -1.34
CA SER A 31 -0.65 6.63 -1.05
C SER A 31 -0.65 7.21 0.37
N CYS A 32 0.16 6.67 1.30
CA CYS A 32 0.14 7.08 2.69
C CYS A 32 0.70 8.51 2.85
N PRO A 33 -0.10 9.50 3.28
CA PRO A 33 0.35 10.89 3.34
C PRO A 33 1.31 11.15 4.51
N THR A 34 1.19 10.40 5.60
CA THR A 34 2.00 10.61 6.82
C THR A 34 3.25 9.74 6.90
N GLY A 35 3.40 8.75 6.01
CA GLY A 35 4.46 7.75 6.11
C GLY A 35 4.23 6.74 7.24
N ALA A 36 3.00 6.56 7.71
CA ALA A 36 2.64 5.49 8.66
C ALA A 36 2.80 4.08 8.04
N LEU A 37 2.77 3.98 6.71
CA LEU A 37 3.07 2.76 5.96
C LEU A 37 4.34 2.99 5.13
N PHE A 38 5.35 2.15 5.34
CA PHE A 38 6.63 2.16 4.64
C PHE A 38 7.16 0.74 4.47
N HIS A 39 8.12 0.53 3.56
CA HIS A 39 8.70 -0.78 3.33
C HIS A 39 9.57 -1.22 4.51
N ARG A 40 9.47 -2.50 4.89
CA ARG A 40 10.32 -3.09 5.93
C ARG A 40 11.80 -2.93 5.56
N GLY A 41 12.59 -2.42 6.49
CA GLY A 41 14.01 -2.11 6.26
C GLY A 41 14.26 -0.67 5.79
N SER A 42 13.22 0.13 5.57
CA SER A 42 13.32 1.60 5.44
C SER A 42 12.69 2.28 6.65
N THR A 43 12.86 3.59 6.74
CA THR A 43 12.17 4.47 7.68
C THR A 43 11.16 5.37 6.96
N ALA A 44 10.24 5.97 7.72
CA ALA A 44 9.30 6.96 7.17
C ALA A 44 10.02 8.17 6.52
N GLY A 45 11.24 8.51 6.96
CA GLY A 45 12.03 9.62 6.40
C GLY A 45 12.72 9.28 5.07
N GLU A 46 13.01 8.00 4.83
CA GLU A 46 13.65 7.51 3.59
C GLU A 46 12.62 7.19 2.49
N MET A 47 11.33 7.35 2.80
CA MET A 47 10.23 6.99 1.92
C MET A 47 10.19 7.85 0.66
N GLN A 48 10.41 7.23 -0.50
CA GLN A 48 10.28 7.90 -1.80
C GLN A 48 8.85 7.80 -2.34
N ARG A 49 8.25 8.96 -2.60
CA ARG A 49 6.88 9.06 -3.14
C ARG A 49 6.92 9.10 -4.66
N ASP A 50 6.58 7.97 -5.25
CA ASP A 50 6.37 7.84 -6.69
C ASP A 50 4.86 7.91 -6.98
N ARG A 51 4.43 9.04 -7.54
CA ARG A 51 3.03 9.27 -7.94
C ARG A 51 2.67 8.51 -9.21
N GLU A 52 3.63 8.26 -10.09
CA GLU A 52 3.40 7.53 -11.34
C GLU A 52 3.02 6.08 -11.05
N ARG A 53 3.63 5.45 -10.04
CA ARG A 53 3.26 4.09 -9.61
C ARG A 53 1.77 3.92 -9.34
N VAL A 54 1.12 4.88 -8.65
CA VAL A 54 -0.32 4.81 -8.39
C VAL A 54 -1.12 5.04 -9.67
N GLY A 55 -0.68 5.95 -10.54
CA GLY A 55 -1.30 6.17 -11.86
C GLY A 55 -1.22 4.93 -12.76
N ASN A 56 -0.08 4.26 -12.80
CA ASN A 56 0.14 3.04 -13.58
C ASN A 56 -0.79 1.91 -13.12
N LEU A 57 -1.07 1.81 -11.82
CA LEU A 57 -2.06 0.84 -11.30
C LEU A 57 -3.49 1.14 -11.77
N VAL A 58 -3.85 2.42 -11.95
CA VAL A 58 -5.15 2.81 -12.51
C VAL A 58 -5.20 2.41 -13.98
N ILE A 59 -4.18 2.77 -14.76
CA ILE A 59 -4.08 2.45 -16.18
C ILE A 59 -4.13 0.93 -16.39
N ALA A 60 -3.33 0.16 -15.65
CA ALA A 60 -3.29 -1.30 -15.70
C ALA A 60 -4.67 -1.94 -15.47
N ARG A 61 -5.45 -1.37 -14.54
CA ARG A 61 -6.82 -1.82 -14.26
C ARG A 61 -7.78 -1.51 -15.41
N GLU A 62 -7.67 -0.33 -16.02
CA GLU A 62 -8.54 0.10 -17.13
C GLU A 62 -8.25 -0.68 -18.42
N THR A 63 -6.97 -0.86 -18.75
CA THR A 63 -6.53 -1.53 -19.98
C THR A 63 -6.44 -3.06 -19.83
N LYS A 64 -6.64 -3.59 -18.62
CA LYS A 64 -6.46 -5.00 -18.23
C LYS A 64 -5.04 -5.53 -18.52
N GLN A 65 -4.03 -4.67 -18.47
CA GLN A 65 -2.63 -5.03 -18.64
C GLN A 65 -1.97 -5.13 -17.27
N TRP A 66 -1.90 -6.35 -16.74
CA TRP A 66 -1.15 -6.67 -15.54
C TRP A 66 0.23 -7.13 -16.00
N ASN A 67 1.19 -6.21 -16.05
CA ASN A 67 2.60 -6.61 -16.21
C ASN A 67 2.99 -7.27 -14.89
N VAL A 68 2.98 -8.61 -14.89
CA VAL A 68 3.51 -9.44 -13.80
C VAL A 68 5.03 -9.40 -13.86
#